data_AF-A0A1B6HVU8-F1
#
_entry.id   AF-A0A1B6HVU8-F1
#
_cell.length_a   1.000
_cell.length_b   1.000
_cell.length_c   1.000
_cell.angle_alpha   90.00
_cell.angle_beta   90.00
_cell.angle_gamma   90.00
#
_symmetry.space_group_name_H-M   'P 1'
#
loop_
_entity.id
_entity.type
_entity.pdbx_description
1 polymer ?
#
loop_
_entity_poly.entity_id
_entity_poly.type
_entity_poly.pdbx_seq_one_letter_code
_entity_poly.pdbx_strand_id
1 'polypeptide(L)'
;LDIAVFGPFKSYCKTSFNKWLSENPGMTISIKQVAYLTSMAYDEAFSRKNIVSGFAKSGIFPFQRSVFSDTDFISSLPTDQAKENGDNEGSCRPNLEEPKAST
;
A
#
# COMPACT_ATOMS: atom_id res chain seq x y z
N LEU A 1 -2.35 -3.22 -0.45
CA LEU A 1 -2.61 -4.44 -1.26
C LEU A 1 -1.30 -4.96 -1.88
N ASP A 2 -0.52 -4.07 -2.49
CA ASP A 2 0.80 -4.35 -3.10
C ASP A 2 1.79 -5.09 -2.19
N ILE A 3 1.83 -4.73 -0.92
CA ILE A 3 2.80 -5.27 0.05
C ILE A 3 2.48 -6.72 0.47
N ALA A 4 1.24 -7.19 0.32
CA ALA A 4 0.80 -8.44 0.92
C ALA A 4 0.00 -9.39 0.02
N VAL A 5 -0.60 -8.90 -1.06
CA VAL A 5 -1.50 -9.70 -1.92
C VAL A 5 -0.87 -9.95 -3.30
N PHE A 6 -0.41 -8.91 -3.99
CA PHE A 6 0.04 -9.06 -5.37
C PHE A 6 1.36 -9.82 -5.52
N GLY A 7 2.27 -9.73 -4.54
CA GLY A 7 3.48 -10.56 -4.49
C GLY A 7 3.16 -12.06 -4.45
N PRO A 8 2.41 -12.53 -3.43
CA PRO A 8 1.92 -13.91 -3.36
C PRO A 8 1.10 -14.33 -4.59
N PHE A 9 0.20 -13.48 -5.07
CA PHE A 9 -0.63 -13.77 -6.26
C PHE A 9 0.23 -14.12 -7.48
N LYS A 10 1.26 -13.31 -7.78
CA LYS A 10 2.19 -13.59 -8.88
C LYS A 10 2.91 -14.92 -8.68
N SER A 11 3.31 -15.24 -7.45
CA SER A 11 3.96 -16.51 -7.12
C SER A 11 3.03 -17.70 -7.32
N TYR A 12 1.78 -17.61 -6.85
CA TYR A 12 0.80 -18.68 -7.01
C TYR A 12 0.41 -18.91 -8.46
N CYS A 13 0.22 -17.84 -9.24
CA CYS A 13 0.02 -17.95 -10.69
C CYS A 13 1.21 -18.64 -11.37
N LYS A 14 2.45 -18.27 -11.01
CA LYS A 14 3.64 -18.95 -11.54
C LYS A 14 3.59 -20.45 -11.26
N THR A 15 3.23 -20.84 -10.04
CA THR A 15 3.11 -22.26 -9.65
C THR A 15 2.02 -22.98 -10.45
N SER A 16 0.81 -22.43 -10.54
CA SER A 16 -0.31 -23.07 -11.24
C SER A 16 -0.05 -23.20 -12.74
N PHE A 17 0.54 -22.17 -13.36
CA PHE A 17 0.88 -22.19 -14.79
C PHE A 17 1.98 -23.20 -15.08
N ASN A 18 3.05 -23.23 -14.28
CA ASN A 18 4.13 -24.21 -14.47
C ASN A 18 3.63 -25.65 -14.28
N LYS A 19 2.75 -25.88 -13.31
CA LYS A 19 2.11 -27.19 -13.11
C LYS A 19 1.32 -27.61 -14.35
N TRP A 20 0.46 -26.73 -14.86
CA TRP A 20 -0.34 -27.02 -16.05
C TRP A 20 0.52 -27.31 -17.28
N LEU A 21 1.58 -26.52 -17.51
CA LEU A 21 2.50 -26.73 -18.62
C LEU A 21 3.27 -28.06 -18.51
N SER A 22 3.60 -28.49 -17.29
CA SER A 22 4.26 -29.78 -17.05
C SER A 22 3.32 -30.96 -17.33
N GLU A 23 2.03 -30.80 -17.03
CA GLU A 23 0.99 -31.81 -17.28
C GLU A 23 0.53 -31.85 -18.75
N ASN A 24 0.74 -30.76 -19.51
CA ASN A 24 0.27 -30.60 -20.89
C ASN A 24 1.41 -30.17 -21.84
N PRO A 25 2.40 -31.04 -22.09
CA PRO A 25 3.56 -30.71 -22.92
C PRO A 25 3.13 -30.36 -24.36
N GLY A 26 3.69 -29.29 -24.91
CA GLY A 26 3.43 -28.84 -26.29
C GLY A 26 2.10 -28.11 -26.48
N MET A 27 1.30 -27.94 -25.42
CA MET A 27 0.07 -27.14 -25.48
C MET A 27 0.31 -25.70 -25.01
N THR A 28 -0.41 -24.77 -25.65
CA THR A 28 -0.39 -23.35 -25.28
C THR A 28 -1.55 -23.02 -24.36
N ILE A 29 -1.29 -22.22 -23.32
CA ILE A 29 -2.35 -21.71 -22.44
C ILE A 29 -3.19 -20.70 -23.21
N SER A 30 -4.48 -21.00 -23.35
CA SER A 30 -5.47 -20.11 -23.94
C SER A 30 -6.01 -19.09 -22.92
N ILE A 31 -6.58 -17.98 -23.40
CA ILE A 31 -7.17 -16.94 -22.53
C ILE A 31 -8.28 -17.47 -21.60
N LYS A 32 -9.01 -18.51 -22.01
CA LYS A 32 -10.03 -19.16 -21.17
C LYS A 32 -9.40 -19.95 -20.02
N GLN A 33 -8.27 -20.60 -20.28
CA GLN A 33 -7.52 -21.35 -19.26
C GLN A 33 -6.83 -20.42 -18.28
N VAL A 34 -6.43 -19.21 -18.69
CA VAL A 34 -5.88 -18.20 -17.78
C VAL A 34 -6.81 -17.99 -16.58
N ALA A 35 -8.09 -17.71 -16.82
CA ALA A 35 -9.06 -17.49 -15.74
C ALA A 35 -9.15 -18.69 -14.78
N TYR A 36 -9.13 -19.91 -15.32
CA TYR A 36 -9.15 -21.14 -14.53
C TYR A 36 -7.86 -21.33 -13.71
N LEU A 37 -6.69 -21.13 -14.32
CA LEU A 37 -5.40 -21.32 -13.65
C LEU A 37 -5.12 -20.25 -12.60
N THR A 38 -5.71 -19.05 -12.76
CA THR A 38 -5.57 -17.96 -11.80
C THR A 38 -6.60 -18.00 -10.67
N SER A 39 -7.67 -18.80 -10.77
CA SER A 39 -8.75 -18.79 -9.76
C SER A 39 -8.24 -19.22 -8.38
N MET A 40 -7.51 -20.33 -8.31
CA MET A 40 -6.91 -20.82 -7.05
C MET A 40 -5.88 -19.83 -6.50
N ALA A 41 -5.06 -19.26 -7.39
CA ALA A 41 -4.08 -18.24 -7.00
C ALA A 41 -4.76 -16.99 -6.44
N TYR A 42 -5.91 -16.61 -6.99
CA TYR A 42 -6.72 -15.49 -6.51
C TYR A 42 -7.25 -15.77 -5.10
N ASP A 43 -7.91 -16.91 -4.89
CA ASP A 43 -8.50 -17.26 -3.59
C ASP A 43 -7.45 -17.32 -2.47
N GLU A 44 -6.26 -17.85 -2.75
CA GLU A 44 -5.18 -17.92 -1.77
C GLU A 44 -4.54 -16.55 -1.50
N ALA A 45 -4.26 -15.77 -2.56
CA ALA A 45 -3.59 -14.49 -2.42
C ALA A 45 -4.49 -13.40 -1.84
N PHE A 46 -5.75 -13.34 -2.27
CA PHE A 46 -6.76 -12.39 -1.79
C PHE A 46 -7.50 -12.90 -0.55
N SER A 47 -6.84 -13.76 0.23
CA SER A 47 -7.36 -14.21 1.51
C SER A 47 -7.45 -13.07 2.52
N ARG A 48 -8.43 -13.18 3.45
CA ARG A 48 -8.59 -12.23 4.57
C ARG A 48 -7.27 -12.01 5.32
N LYS A 49 -6.48 -13.07 5.50
CA LYS A 49 -5.18 -13.03 6.18
C LYS A 49 -4.20 -12.07 5.49
N ASN A 50 -4.06 -12.19 4.17
CA ASN A 50 -3.14 -11.33 3.41
C ASN A 50 -3.65 -9.89 3.33
N ILE A 51 -4.96 -9.70 3.19
CA ILE A 51 -5.58 -8.37 3.17
C ILE A 51 -5.35 -7.65 4.51
N VAL A 52 -5.68 -8.29 5.64
CA VAL A 52 -5.47 -7.73 6.99
C VAL A 52 -3.99 -7.48 7.25
N SER A 53 -3.11 -8.42 6.88
CA SER A 53 -1.67 -8.20 7.00
C SER A 53 -1.20 -7.00 6.16
N GLY A 54 -1.76 -6.81 4.97
CA GLY A 54 -1.47 -5.66 4.13
C GLY A 54 -1.85 -4.33 4.78
N PHE A 55 -3.04 -4.25 5.40
CA PHE A 55 -3.46 -3.05 6.13
C PHE A 55 -2.63 -2.79 7.39
N ALA A 56 -2.23 -3.85 8.09
CA ALA A 56 -1.40 -3.73 9.28
C ALA A 56 0.00 -3.20 8.93
N LYS A 57 0.61 -3.75 7.87
CA LYS A 57 1.91 -3.30 7.37
C LYS A 57 1.88 -1.87 6.82
N SER A 58 0.74 -1.41 6.31
CA SER A 58 0.58 -0.02 5.88
C SER A 58 0.18 0.92 7.02
N GLY A 59 0.13 0.46 8.28
CA GLY A 59 -0.28 1.26 9.43
C GLY A 59 -1.72 1.79 9.39
N ILE A 60 -2.55 1.32 8.44
CA ILE A 60 -3.93 1.77 8.23
C ILE A 60 -4.86 1.05 9.21
N PHE A 61 -4.76 -0.28 9.28
CA PHE A 61 -5.60 -1.08 10.17
C PHE A 61 -4.86 -2.34 10.67
N PRO A 62 -4.71 -2.51 12.00
CA PRO A 62 -5.02 -1.53 13.04
C PRO A 62 -4.21 -0.24 12.84
N PHE A 63 -4.77 0.91 13.24
CA PHE A 63 -4.09 2.18 13.09
C PHE A 63 -2.84 2.21 13.97
N GLN A 64 -1.68 2.39 13.36
CA GLN A 64 -0.41 2.33 14.07
C GLN A 64 0.56 3.37 13.52
N ARG A 65 0.64 4.53 14.19
CA ARG A 65 1.46 5.68 13.75
C ARG A 65 2.96 5.39 13.76
N SER A 66 3.42 4.50 14.65
CA SER A 66 4.84 4.12 14.77
C SER A 66 5.38 3.30 13.59
N VAL A 67 4.52 2.90 12.64
CA VAL A 67 4.94 2.20 11.42
C VAL A 67 5.67 3.13 10.46
N PHE A 68 5.41 4.44 10.55
CA PHE A 68 6.03 5.46 9.74
C PHE A 68 7.07 6.24 10.54
N SER A 69 8.20 6.51 9.92
CA SER A 69 9.28 7.36 10.39
C SER A 69 9.19 8.74 9.76
N ASP A 70 9.85 9.76 10.34
CA ASP A 70 9.89 11.11 9.76
C ASP A 70 10.44 11.11 8.33
N THR A 71 11.32 10.15 8.00
CA THR A 71 11.85 9.99 6.64
C THR A 71 10.79 9.60 5.61
N ASP A 72 9.73 8.89 6.03
CA ASP A 72 8.61 8.52 5.15
C ASP A 72 7.74 9.73 4.77
N PHE A 73 7.90 10.86 5.48
CA PHE A 73 7.17 12.11 5.25
C PHE A 73 8.01 13.18 4.55
N ILE A 74 9.27 12.92 4.15
CA ILE A 74 10.17 13.92 3.55
C ILE A 74 9.54 14.60 2.34
N SER A 75 8.83 13.85 1.48
CA SER A 75 8.18 14.40 0.29
C SER A 75 6.98 15.32 0.59
N SER A 76 6.48 15.29 1.83
CA SER A 76 5.38 16.15 2.29
C SER A 76 5.88 17.45 2.94
N LEU A 77 7.18 17.55 3.23
CA LEU A 77 7.76 18.74 3.83
C LEU A 77 7.66 19.88 2.80
N PRO A 78 7.15 21.06 3.20
CA PRO A 78 7.24 22.23 2.36
C PRO A 78 8.70 22.52 2.07
N THR A 79 9.06 22.65 0.80
CA THR A 79 10.33 23.29 0.42
C THR A 79 10.21 24.74 0.84
N ASP A 80 10.66 25.07 2.05
CA ASP A 80 10.83 26.46 2.45
C ASP A 80 11.94 27.03 1.55
N GLN A 81 11.51 27.59 0.41
CA GLN A 81 12.37 28.42 -0.41
C GLN A 81 12.72 29.61 0.46
N ALA A 82 13.94 29.59 1.01
CA ALA A 82 14.47 30.69 1.78
C ALA A 82 14.25 31.98 1.00
N LYS A 83 13.28 32.78 1.44
CA LYS A 83 13.32 34.20 1.15
C LYS A 83 14.49 34.72 1.97
N GLU A 84 15.52 35.17 1.26
CA GLU A 84 16.63 35.90 1.83
C GLU A 84 16.05 37.06 2.65
N ASN A 85 16.03 36.91 3.97
CA ASN A 85 15.52 37.92 4.88
C ASN A 85 16.63 38.94 5.12
N GLY A 86 16.47 40.12 4.52
CA GLY A 86 16.91 41.35 5.16
C GLY A 86 15.87 41.74 6.21
N ASP A 87 16.25 41.59 7.48
CA ASP A 87 15.73 42.17 8.72
C ASP A 87 14.35 42.88 8.69
N ASN A 88 13.36 42.32 9.42
CA ASN A 88 12.74 42.99 10.57
C ASN A 88 11.65 42.13 11.25
N GLU A 89 11.59 42.27 12.58
CA GLU A 89 10.68 41.61 13.51
C GLU A 89 9.19 41.86 13.19
N GLY A 90 8.38 40.82 13.31
CA GLY A 90 6.92 40.89 13.17
C GLY A 90 6.25 39.60 13.63
N SER A 91 6.00 39.50 14.93
CA SER A 91 5.24 38.42 15.57
C SER A 91 3.86 38.23 14.95
N CYS A 92 3.58 37.03 14.43
CA CYS A 92 2.21 36.51 14.28
C CYS A 92 2.23 34.98 14.45
N ARG A 93 1.98 34.51 15.67
CA ARG A 93 1.51 33.13 15.91
C ARG A 93 -0.01 33.13 15.70
N PRO A 94 -0.58 32.29 14.82
CA PRO A 94 -2.04 32.11 14.81
C PRO A 94 -2.43 31.25 16.02
N ASN A 95 -3.29 31.80 16.87
CA ASN A 95 -3.97 31.09 17.95
C ASN A 95 -4.80 29.95 17.36
N LEU A 96 -4.64 28.74 17.91
CA LEU A 96 -5.58 27.65 17.72
C LEU A 96 -6.73 27.88 18.72
N GLU A 97 -7.76 28.64 18.32
CA GLU A 97 -9.00 28.71 19.11
C GLU A 97 -9.81 27.43 18.89
N GLU A 98 -9.88 26.60 19.93
CA GLU A 98 -10.82 25.49 20.01
C GLU A 98 -12.26 26.03 20.12
N PRO A 99 -13.21 25.56 19.29
CA PRO A 99 -14.61 25.94 19.44
C PRO A 99 -15.18 25.28 20.69
N LYS A 100 -15.44 26.09 21.73
CA LYS A 100 -16.24 25.66 22.88
C LYS A 100 -17.67 25.44 22.41
N ALA A 101 -18.12 24.19 22.46
CA ALA A 101 -19.54 23.87 22.45
C ALA A 101 -20.18 24.42 23.75
N SER A 102 -21.26 25.19 23.64
CA SER A 102 -22.21 25.31 24.75
C SER A 102 -23.61 25.72 24.28
N THR A 103 -24.53 24.83 24.66
CA THR A 103 -25.97 24.99 24.97
C THR A 103 -26.95 25.27 23.85
#